data_AF-A0A0T6B1R0-F1
#
_entry.id   AF-A0A0T6B1R0-F1
#
_cell.length_a   1.000
_cell.length_b   1.000
_cell.length_c   1.000
_cell.angle_alpha   90.00
_cell.angle_beta   90.00
_cell.angle_gamma   90.00
#
_symmetry.space_group_name_H-M   'P 1'
#
loop_
_entity.id
_entity.type
_entity.pdbx_description
1 polymer ?
#
loop_
_entity_poly.entity_id
_entity_poly.type
_entity_poly.pdbx_seq_one_letter_code
_entity_poly.pdbx_strand_id
1 'polypeptide(L)'
;KKLFFRYLFENRVFKYQIRLCTVLRNITDTITSTLYVFFFQLLFPLIFTNMVNQVDVEAFVDGGGPSGQAGAIRWGIATGLRSFVDANMIENMRLAGLLTKDCRTRERKKPGQAGARKKFTWKKR
;
A
#
# COMPACT_ATOMS: atom_id res chain seq x y z
N LYS A 1 8.67 -22.20 -21.82
CA LYS A 1 7.53 -21.29 -22.04
C LYS A 1 6.85 -21.06 -20.69
N LYS A 2 7.16 -19.94 -20.01
CA LYS A 2 6.69 -19.63 -18.64
C LYS A 2 5.33 -18.94 -18.72
N LEU A 3 4.29 -19.56 -18.16
CA LEU A 3 3.02 -18.93 -17.86
C LEU A 3 2.92 -18.87 -16.34
N PHE A 4 3.12 -17.66 -15.80
CA PHE A 4 2.99 -17.33 -14.39
C PHE A 4 1.56 -16.84 -14.16
N PHE A 5 0.68 -17.76 -13.80
CA PHE A 5 -0.59 -17.48 -13.13
C PHE A 5 -0.87 -18.71 -12.27
N ARG A 6 -0.70 -18.57 -10.95
CA ARG A 6 -1.15 -19.61 -10.03
C ARG A 6 -1.84 -18.95 -8.85
N TYR A 7 -3.12 -18.63 -9.09
CA TYR A 7 -4.13 -18.75 -8.06
C TYR A 7 -4.08 -20.22 -7.58
N LEU A 8 -3.72 -20.43 -6.32
CA LEU A 8 -3.99 -21.67 -5.61
C LEU A 8 -4.52 -21.32 -4.23
N PHE A 9 -5.85 -21.22 -4.19
CA PHE A 9 -6.63 -21.48 -3.00
C PHE A 9 -6.65 -23.00 -2.81
N GLU A 10 -5.87 -23.54 -1.87
CA GLU A 10 -6.02 -24.95 -1.48
C GLU A 10 -5.70 -25.15 0.01
N ASN A 11 -6.76 -24.97 0.78
CA ASN A 11 -7.15 -25.57 2.07
C ASN A 11 -6.12 -26.26 2.98
N ARG A 12 -6.28 -25.93 4.27
CA ARG A 12 -5.93 -26.65 5.52
C ARG A 12 -4.51 -26.47 6.05
N VAL A 13 -4.35 -25.54 7.00
CA VAL A 13 -4.48 -25.77 8.46
C VAL A 13 -4.53 -24.37 9.08
N PHE A 14 -5.71 -23.99 9.57
CA PHE A 14 -5.92 -22.74 10.29
C PHE A 14 -5.22 -22.79 11.64
N LYS A 15 -4.00 -22.26 11.69
CA LYS A 15 -3.36 -21.81 12.92
C LYS A 15 -3.35 -20.29 12.92
N TYR A 16 -4.46 -19.73 13.36
CA TYR A 16 -4.55 -18.32 13.72
C TYR A 16 -3.78 -18.12 15.01
N GLN A 17 -2.57 -17.60 14.89
CA GLN A 17 -1.85 -17.01 16.00
C GLN A 17 -1.38 -15.67 15.53
N ILE A 18 -1.97 -14.61 16.10
CA ILE A 18 -1.42 -13.26 16.03
C ILE A 18 -0.07 -13.31 16.73
N ARG A 19 0.96 -13.62 15.96
CA ARG A 19 2.32 -13.28 16.27
C ARG A 19 2.56 -11.95 15.57
N LEU A 20 2.64 -10.89 16.37
CA LEU A 20 3.66 -9.87 16.15
C LEU A 20 5.04 -10.54 16.25
N CYS A 21 5.34 -11.48 15.36
CA CYS A 21 6.71 -11.81 15.02
C CYS A 21 7.03 -10.90 13.86
N THR A 22 7.44 -9.69 14.23
CA THR A 22 8.66 -9.11 13.70
C THR A 22 9.58 -10.20 13.12
N VAL A 23 9.44 -10.49 11.83
CA VAL A 23 10.57 -10.99 11.04
C VAL A 23 11.45 -9.77 10.79
N LEU A 24 12.14 -9.40 11.86
CA LEU A 24 13.34 -8.61 11.82
C LEU A 24 14.39 -9.48 11.13
N ARG A 25 14.44 -9.38 9.81
CA ARG A 25 15.67 -9.61 9.05
C ARG A 25 15.87 -8.47 8.07
N ASN A 26 16.07 -7.32 8.72
CA ASN A 26 16.83 -6.13 8.34
C ASN A 26 15.99 -4.88 8.57
N ILE A 27 16.53 -4.00 9.43
CA ILE A 27 15.99 -2.71 9.91
C ILE A 27 15.11 -2.84 11.17
N THR A 28 15.74 -3.13 12.31
CA THR A 28 15.15 -2.90 13.64
C THR A 28 15.15 -1.44 14.10
N ASP A 29 15.88 -0.51 13.47
CA ASP A 29 16.37 0.64 14.27
C ASP A 29 15.97 2.07 13.85
N THR A 30 14.89 2.32 13.10
CA THR A 30 14.52 3.73 12.79
C THR A 30 13.04 4.12 12.82
N ILE A 31 12.10 3.30 13.32
CA ILE A 31 10.68 3.65 13.11
C ILE A 31 9.74 3.28 14.26
N THR A 32 9.95 3.85 15.45
CA THR A 32 8.95 3.86 16.53
C THR A 32 8.13 5.17 16.59
N SER A 33 8.52 6.23 15.87
CA SER A 33 7.79 7.51 15.84
C SER A 33 7.11 7.86 14.50
N THR A 34 7.66 7.42 13.35
CA THR A 34 7.12 7.81 12.02
C THR A 34 6.04 6.87 11.47
N LEU A 35 5.97 5.61 11.90
CA LEU A 35 4.86 4.71 11.51
C LEU A 35 3.54 5.05 12.20
N TYR A 36 3.56 5.73 13.36
CA TYR A 36 2.34 6.17 14.05
C TYR A 36 1.50 7.12 13.19
N VAL A 37 2.15 7.92 12.32
CA VAL A 37 1.47 8.86 11.41
C VAL A 37 0.67 8.12 10.32
N PHE A 38 1.13 6.96 9.86
CA PHE A 38 0.51 6.22 8.76
C PHE A 38 -0.34 5.02 9.21
N PHE A 39 -0.40 4.74 10.50
CA PHE A 39 -1.18 3.63 11.07
C PHE A 39 -2.65 3.66 10.63
N PHE A 40 -3.28 4.84 10.69
CA PHE A 40 -4.67 5.02 10.24
C PHE A 40 -4.88 4.65 8.77
N GLN A 41 -3.91 4.92 7.88
CA GLN A 41 -4.03 4.57 6.46
C GLN A 41 -4.01 3.07 6.22
N LEU A 42 -3.20 2.33 6.99
CA LEU A 42 -3.09 0.87 6.89
C LEU A 42 -4.35 0.18 7.42
N LEU A 43 -4.92 0.71 8.49
CA LEU A 43 -6.05 0.11 9.19
C LEU A 43 -7.41 0.47 8.56
N PHE A 44 -7.48 1.59 7.83
CA PHE A 44 -8.69 2.06 7.13
C PHE A 44 -9.42 0.99 6.28
N PRO A 45 -8.78 0.20 5.40
CA PRO A 45 -9.49 -0.82 4.63
C PRO A 45 -10.12 -1.90 5.51
N LEU A 46 -9.51 -2.26 6.66
CA LEU A 46 -10.07 -3.26 7.57
C LEU A 46 -11.27 -2.74 8.36
N ILE A 47 -11.21 -1.48 8.80
CA ILE A 47 -12.37 -0.81 9.42
C ILE A 47 -13.51 -0.71 8.41
N PHE A 48 -13.21 -0.26 7.19
CA PHE A 48 -14.22 -0.03 6.16
C PHE A 48 -15.01 -1.31 5.86
N THR A 49 -14.33 -2.45 5.77
CA THR A 49 -14.97 -3.75 5.53
C THR A 49 -15.46 -4.46 6.81
N ASN A 50 -15.35 -3.83 7.98
CA ASN A 50 -15.65 -4.45 9.29
C ASN A 50 -14.94 -5.80 9.52
N MET A 51 -13.75 -6.00 8.94
CA MET A 51 -12.96 -7.23 9.05
C MET A 51 -11.76 -7.08 9.99
N VAL A 52 -11.86 -6.14 10.92
CA VAL A 52 -10.88 -5.95 11.98
C VAL A 52 -10.81 -7.23 12.82
N ASN A 53 -9.60 -7.74 13.07
CA ASN A 53 -9.32 -8.99 13.80
C ASN A 53 -9.76 -10.30 13.12
N GLN A 54 -10.28 -10.25 11.89
CA GLN A 54 -10.68 -11.46 11.15
C GLN A 54 -9.62 -11.94 10.16
N VAL A 55 -8.71 -11.05 9.77
CA VAL A 55 -7.73 -11.29 8.71
C VAL A 55 -6.34 -10.98 9.22
N ASP A 56 -5.42 -11.92 9.02
CA ASP A 56 -3.99 -11.71 9.24
C ASP A 56 -3.35 -11.11 7.97
N VAL A 57 -2.51 -10.10 8.14
CA VAL A 57 -1.84 -9.40 7.03
C VAL A 57 -0.33 -9.46 7.21
N GLU A 58 0.33 -10.12 6.27
CA GLU A 58 1.79 -10.10 6.12
C GLU A 58 2.14 -9.42 4.78
N ALA A 59 3.02 -8.42 4.80
CA ALA A 59 3.38 -7.65 3.61
C ALA A 59 4.89 -7.44 3.52
N PHE A 60 5.45 -7.71 2.35
CA PHE A 60 6.84 -7.40 2.01
C PHE A 60 6.86 -6.20 1.08
N VAL A 61 7.62 -5.17 1.45
CA VAL A 61 7.76 -3.96 0.65
C VAL A 61 9.24 -3.60 0.56
N ASP A 62 9.67 -3.24 -0.65
CA ASP A 62 11.03 -2.81 -0.92
C ASP A 62 11.01 -1.53 -1.77
N GLY A 63 12.02 -0.66 -1.55
CA GLY A 63 12.17 0.63 -2.21
C GLY A 63 11.17 1.72 -1.77
N GLY A 64 11.30 2.91 -2.38
CA GLY A 64 10.42 4.04 -2.12
C GLY A 64 10.73 4.79 -0.82
N GLY A 65 9.69 5.25 -0.14
CA GLY A 65 9.76 5.95 1.16
C GLY A 65 8.49 5.68 1.98
N PRO A 66 8.44 6.07 3.27
CA PRO A 66 7.44 5.58 4.23
C PRO A 66 6.00 5.84 3.79
N SER A 67 5.70 7.01 3.23
CA SER A 67 4.36 7.34 2.73
C SER A 67 3.97 6.53 1.48
N GLY A 68 4.92 6.31 0.57
CA GLY A 68 4.67 5.50 -0.63
C GLY A 68 4.48 4.02 -0.30
N GLN A 69 5.27 3.51 0.65
CA GLN A 69 5.13 2.15 1.16
C GLN A 69 3.79 1.95 1.87
N ALA A 70 3.38 2.89 2.73
CA ALA A 70 2.08 2.83 3.40
C ALA A 70 0.92 2.80 2.39
N GLY A 71 0.97 3.63 1.35
CA GLY A 71 -0.02 3.63 0.26
C GLY A 71 -0.06 2.30 -0.51
N ALA A 72 1.10 1.72 -0.79
CA ALA A 72 1.20 0.43 -1.46
C ALA A 72 0.60 -0.72 -0.61
N ILE A 73 0.91 -0.75 0.68
CA ILE A 73 0.36 -1.75 1.61
C ILE A 73 -1.16 -1.59 1.72
N ARG A 74 -1.66 -0.35 1.89
CA ARG A 74 -3.11 -0.07 1.94
C ARG A 74 -3.84 -0.62 0.70
N TRP A 75 -3.29 -0.38 -0.49
CA TRP A 75 -3.88 -0.88 -1.74
C TRP A 75 -3.78 -2.42 -1.85
N GLY A 76 -2.67 -3.01 -1.41
CA GLY A 76 -2.51 -4.47 -1.33
C GLY A 76 -3.55 -5.12 -0.41
N ILE A 77 -3.78 -4.55 0.78
CA ILE A 77 -4.81 -5.02 1.71
C ILE A 77 -6.19 -4.92 1.05
N ALA A 78 -6.55 -3.76 0.50
CA ALA A 78 -7.86 -3.55 -0.11
C ALA A 78 -8.12 -4.51 -1.29
N THR A 79 -7.11 -4.77 -2.12
CA THR A 79 -7.23 -5.72 -3.25
C THR A 79 -7.34 -7.18 -2.78
N GLY A 80 -6.67 -7.55 -1.68
CA GLY A 80 -6.86 -8.86 -1.04
C GLY A 80 -8.26 -9.04 -0.46
N LEU A 81 -8.76 -8.04 0.27
CA LEU A 81 -10.10 -8.06 0.89
C LEU A 81 -11.23 -8.21 -0.14
N ARG A 82 -11.02 -7.77 -1.39
CA ARG A 82 -11.99 -7.92 -2.48
C ARG A 82 -12.48 -9.36 -2.66
N SER A 83 -11.66 -10.37 -2.37
CA SER A 83 -12.04 -11.78 -2.54
C SER A 83 -12.97 -12.31 -1.44
N PHE A 84 -13.05 -11.60 -0.31
CA PHE A 84 -13.81 -12.02 0.88
C PHE A 84 -15.15 -11.27 1.01
N VAL A 85 -15.48 -10.38 0.08
CA VAL A 85 -16.52 -9.36 0.25
C VAL A 85 -17.52 -9.42 -0.92
N ASP A 86 -18.79 -9.11 -0.62
CA ASP A 86 -19.87 -9.08 -1.60
C ASP A 86 -19.71 -8.00 -2.68
N ALA A 87 -20.32 -8.20 -3.85
CA ALA A 87 -20.24 -7.28 -4.99
C ALA A 87 -20.68 -5.84 -4.65
N ASN A 88 -21.72 -5.68 -3.82
CA ASN A 88 -22.18 -4.36 -3.38
C ASN A 88 -21.11 -3.59 -2.60
N MET A 89 -20.39 -4.31 -1.74
CA MET A 89 -19.36 -3.71 -0.90
C MET A 89 -18.07 -3.47 -1.70
N ILE A 90 -17.79 -4.26 -2.75
CA ILE A 90 -16.74 -3.95 -3.73
C ILE A 90 -17.01 -2.59 -4.39
N GLU A 91 -18.24 -2.31 -4.82
CA GLU A 91 -18.58 -1.01 -5.41
C GLU A 91 -18.42 0.13 -4.39
N ASN A 92 -18.82 -0.08 -3.13
CA ASN A 92 -18.53 0.88 -2.05
C ASN A 92 -17.02 1.13 -1.86
N MET A 93 -16.18 0.09 -1.96
CA MET A 93 -14.72 0.23 -1.90
C MET A 93 -14.16 1.01 -3.09
N ARG A 94 -14.75 0.85 -4.29
CA ARG A 94 -14.38 1.65 -5.48
C ARG A 94 -14.73 3.12 -5.27
N LEU A 95 -15.92 3.40 -4.75
CA LEU A 95 -16.36 4.77 -4.43
C LEU A 95 -15.48 5.40 -3.35
N ALA A 96 -15.06 4.63 -2.33
CA ALA A 96 -14.12 5.07 -1.30
C ALA A 96 -12.67 5.24 -1.83
N GLY A 97 -12.40 4.90 -3.09
CA GLY A 97 -11.09 5.02 -3.72
C GLY A 97 -10.05 4.00 -3.25
N LEU A 98 -10.46 2.95 -2.54
CA LEU A 98 -9.57 1.92 -1.98
C LEU A 98 -8.92 1.03 -3.06
N LEU A 99 -9.64 0.80 -4.16
CA LEU A 99 -9.20 -0.07 -5.24
C LEU A 99 -8.43 0.66 -6.35
N THR A 100 -8.37 1.99 -6.27
CA THR A 100 -7.67 2.82 -7.26
C THR A 100 -6.18 2.88 -6.92
N LYS A 101 -5.34 2.43 -7.87
CA LYS A 101 -3.88 2.53 -7.73
C LYS A 101 -3.45 3.99 -7.93
N ASP A 102 -2.61 4.52 -7.03
CA ASP A 102 -2.01 5.84 -7.23
C ASP A 102 -1.00 5.77 -8.39
N CYS A 103 -1.28 6.50 -9.47
CA CYS A 103 -0.46 6.54 -10.68
C CYS A 103 0.58 7.68 -10.65
N ARG A 104 0.58 8.51 -9.61
CA ARG A 104 1.47 9.66 -9.51
C ARG A 104 2.91 9.20 -9.41
N THR A 105 3.73 9.70 -10.33
CA THR A 105 5.17 9.44 -10.37
C THR A 105 5.90 10.77 -10.42
N ARG A 106 7.11 10.82 -9.87
CA ARG A 106 7.96 12.02 -9.95
C ARG A 106 8.23 12.36 -11.42
N GLU A 107 7.83 13.56 -11.81
CA GLU A 107 8.08 14.07 -13.15
C GLU A 107 9.59 14.14 -13.45
N ARG A 108 9.96 13.82 -14.69
CA ARG A 108 11.34 13.97 -15.16
C ARG A 108 11.78 15.44 -15.11
N LYS A 109 13.08 15.66 -14.95
CA LYS A 109 13.67 17.01 -15.13
C LYS A 109 13.68 17.38 -16.61
N LYS A 110 13.30 18.62 -16.94
CA LYS A 110 13.37 19.16 -18.30
C LYS A 110 14.68 19.95 -18.48
N PRO A 111 15.34 19.90 -19.66
CA PRO A 111 16.50 20.72 -19.93
C PRO A 111 16.13 22.21 -19.94
N GLY A 112 17.06 23.08 -19.58
CA GLY A 112 16.81 24.53 -19.49
C GLY A 112 15.88 24.95 -18.33
N GLN A 113 15.63 24.06 -17.36
CA GLN A 113 14.81 24.33 -16.18
C GLN A 113 15.53 23.90 -14.89
N ALA A 114 15.27 24.63 -13.79
CA ALA A 114 15.85 24.35 -12.49
C ALA A 114 15.26 23.05 -11.87
N GLY A 115 13.98 22.80 -12.10
CA GLY A 115 13.27 21.61 -11.63
C GLY A 115 12.40 20.97 -12.73
N ALA A 116 11.46 20.10 -12.34
CA ALA A 116 10.53 19.47 -13.29
C ALA A 116 9.63 20.50 -14.01
N ARG A 117 9.18 21.53 -13.27
CA ARG A 117 8.37 22.65 -13.79
C ARG A 117 8.94 24.03 -13.47
N LYS A 118 9.88 24.12 -12.53
CA LYS A 118 10.47 25.40 -12.06
C LYS A 118 11.39 25.97 -13.13
N LYS A 119 10.98 27.09 -13.73
CA LYS A 119 11.79 27.88 -14.66
C LYS A 119 12.75 28.80 -13.90
N PHE A 120 13.83 29.21 -14.55
CA PHE A 120 14.68 30.29 -14.04
C PHE A 120 13.93 31.62 -14.15
N THR A 121 14.24 32.57 -13.25
CA THR A 121 13.64 33.91 -13.28
C THR A 121 14.07 34.64 -14.55
N TRP A 122 13.10 35.13 -15.32
CA TRP A 122 13.37 35.99 -16.47
C TRP A 122 13.59 37.43 -16.00
N LYS A 123 14.68 38.07 -16.44
CA LYS A 123 14.92 39.51 -16.25
C LYS A 123 14.93 40.19 -17.62
N LYS A 124 14.00 41.14 -17.82
CA LYS A 124 13.96 41.99 -19.01
C LYS A 124 15.07 43.05 -18.90
N ARG A 125 15.66 43.42 -20.03
CA ARG A 125 16.59 44.55 -20.14
C ARG A 125 15.82 45.82 -20.41
#